data_AF-A0A3C1SPV5-F1
#
_entry.id   AF-A0A3C1SPV5-F1
#
_cell.length_a   1.000
_cell.length_b   1.000
_cell.length_c   1.000
_cell.angle_alpha   90.00
_cell.angle_beta   90.00
_cell.angle_gamma   90.00
#
_symmetry.space_group_name_H-M   'P 1'
#
loop_
_entity.id
_entity.type
_entity.pdbx_description
1 polymer ?
#
loop_
_entity_poly.entity_id
_entity_poly.type
_entity_poly.pdbx_seq_one_letter_code
_entity_poly.pdbx_strand_id
1 'polypeptide(L)'
;MIEKAVAGATPACWICQAPIPSNHAGDKLCGRRECAWDYRLLQQRQKLCRVCGRPLSLAELPARLCATLDCQRAGLADFSRQVAERKQARTKALIEQEIAQATQLHQQLMSDFGFGKPEAFPLVVVPAFTAKLVNLPQRRRRAFRDHVTALIAQSAEPAKTPSARNRQNESSPVPEPASNVRAVLGMACSCCKGRCCESGGDHAYLDVETLRRYRTAHPEQRPRDVLAAYLDRLGPRTYEGSCIFHQGDGCALSRDMRAEICNRHYCKALLSFQQNAPAVGTVSAFFAAADLGAV
;
A
#
# COMPACT_ATOMS: atom_id res chain seq x y z
N MET A 1 -54.51 -13.43 -10.60
CA MET A 1 -54.30 -12.00 -10.30
C MET A 1 -53.28 -11.48 -11.30
N ILE A 2 -53.72 -10.57 -12.15
CA ILE A 2 -53.00 -10.08 -13.33
C ILE A 2 -51.90 -9.12 -12.86
N GLU A 3 -50.64 -9.43 -13.18
CA GLU A 3 -49.52 -8.52 -13.03
C GLU A 3 -49.80 -7.25 -13.84
N LYS A 4 -49.97 -6.13 -13.13
CA LYS A 4 -50.05 -4.81 -13.75
C LYS A 4 -48.71 -4.52 -14.43
N ALA A 5 -48.71 -4.62 -15.76
CA ALA A 5 -47.69 -4.05 -16.61
C ALA A 5 -47.57 -2.55 -16.28
N VAL A 6 -46.43 -2.16 -15.71
CA VAL A 6 -46.04 -0.76 -15.57
C VAL A 6 -45.85 -0.22 -16.99
N ALA A 7 -46.76 0.64 -17.43
CA ALA A 7 -46.70 1.29 -18.74
C ALA A 7 -45.34 2.01 -18.88
N GLY A 8 -44.47 1.46 -19.73
CA GLY A 8 -43.17 2.06 -20.02
C GLY A 8 -43.38 3.44 -20.66
N ALA A 9 -42.82 4.48 -20.05
CA ALA A 9 -42.85 5.83 -20.60
C ALA A 9 -42.33 5.81 -22.04
N THR A 10 -43.08 6.40 -22.96
CA THR A 10 -42.70 6.47 -24.38
C THR A 10 -41.39 7.27 -24.49
N PRO A 11 -40.34 6.75 -25.13
CA PRO A 11 -39.09 7.48 -25.27
C PRO A 11 -39.32 8.79 -26.04
N ALA A 12 -38.73 9.88 -25.55
CA ALA A 12 -38.90 11.23 -26.09
C ALA A 12 -37.56 11.81 -26.56
N CYS A 13 -37.61 12.62 -27.61
CA CYS A 13 -36.43 13.29 -28.18
C CYS A 13 -35.78 14.23 -27.16
N TRP A 14 -34.45 14.13 -27.00
CA TRP A 14 -33.71 14.94 -26.03
C TRP A 14 -33.63 16.44 -26.36
N ILE A 15 -34.00 16.84 -27.58
CA ILE A 15 -34.00 18.25 -28.00
C ILE A 15 -35.41 18.84 -27.93
N CYS A 16 -36.37 18.23 -28.63
CA CYS A 16 -37.71 18.79 -28.80
C CYS A 16 -38.81 18.09 -27.99
N GLN A 17 -38.46 17.05 -27.22
CA GLN A 17 -39.37 16.28 -26.36
C GLN A 17 -40.53 15.57 -27.10
N ALA A 18 -40.56 15.60 -28.42
CA ALA A 18 -41.51 14.82 -29.21
C ALA A 18 -41.30 13.31 -29.00
N PRO A 19 -42.37 12.50 -28.99
CA PRO A 19 -42.26 11.05 -28.90
C PRO A 19 -41.42 10.51 -30.05
N ILE A 20 -40.55 9.55 -29.75
CA ILE A 20 -39.69 8.90 -30.74
C ILE A 20 -40.54 7.84 -31.44
N PRO A 21 -40.68 7.89 -32.78
CA PRO A 21 -41.48 6.93 -33.51
C PRO A 21 -40.86 5.52 -33.40
N SER A 22 -41.70 4.49 -33.47
CA SER A 22 -41.34 3.11 -33.17
C SER A 22 -40.25 2.52 -34.08
N ASN A 23 -40.09 3.05 -35.30
CA ASN A 23 -39.00 2.73 -36.21
C ASN A 23 -37.62 3.25 -35.75
N HIS A 24 -37.60 4.11 -34.73
CA HIS A 24 -36.41 4.66 -34.07
C HIS A 24 -36.36 4.28 -32.57
N ALA A 25 -37.03 3.20 -32.18
CA ALA A 25 -37.06 2.74 -30.79
C ALA A 25 -35.63 2.45 -30.29
N GLY A 26 -35.13 3.31 -29.39
CA GLY A 26 -33.76 3.24 -28.86
C GLY A 26 -32.89 4.46 -29.20
N ASP A 27 -33.30 5.28 -30.18
CA ASP A 27 -32.61 6.52 -30.52
C ASP A 27 -32.80 7.60 -29.44
N LYS A 28 -31.89 8.57 -29.41
CA LYS A 28 -31.95 9.74 -28.51
C LYS A 28 -32.74 10.90 -29.10
N LEU A 29 -33.02 10.87 -30.40
CA LEU A 29 -33.59 11.97 -31.19
C LEU A 29 -34.75 11.47 -32.07
N CYS A 30 -35.67 12.35 -32.44
CA CYS A 30 -36.84 12.01 -33.26
C CYS A 30 -36.58 11.95 -34.79
N GLY A 31 -35.33 11.92 -35.24
CA GLY A 31 -34.97 11.87 -36.68
C GLY A 31 -35.06 13.19 -37.47
N ARG A 32 -35.62 14.26 -36.89
CA ARG A 32 -35.68 15.60 -37.53
C ARG A 32 -34.28 16.22 -37.67
N ARG A 33 -34.01 16.84 -38.83
CA ARG A 33 -32.69 17.42 -39.16
C ARG A 33 -32.30 18.55 -38.19
N GLU A 34 -33.27 19.34 -37.75
CA GLU A 34 -33.06 20.45 -36.81
C GLU A 34 -32.60 19.92 -35.45
N CYS A 35 -33.26 18.89 -34.92
CA CYS A 35 -32.86 18.25 -33.67
C CYS A 35 -31.46 17.61 -33.77
N ALA A 36 -31.12 17.02 -34.91
CA ALA A 36 -29.79 16.46 -35.14
C ALA A 36 -28.70 17.55 -35.23
N TRP A 37 -29.03 18.73 -35.74
CA TRP A 37 -28.13 19.89 -35.80
C TRP A 37 -27.92 20.49 -34.40
N ASP A 38 -29.00 20.74 -33.64
CA ASP A 38 -28.94 21.27 -32.28
C ASP A 38 -28.15 20.36 -31.33
N TYR A 39 -28.39 19.04 -31.41
CA TYR A 39 -27.65 18.07 -30.61
C TYR A 39 -26.15 18.10 -30.93
N ARG A 40 -25.78 18.20 -32.21
CA ARG A 40 -24.37 18.36 -32.63
C ARG A 40 -23.77 19.65 -32.11
N LEU A 41 -24.51 20.75 -32.11
CA LEU A 41 -24.05 22.03 -31.56
C LEU A 41 -23.79 21.93 -30.05
N LEU A 42 -24.69 21.26 -29.30
CA LEU A 42 -24.50 21.00 -27.87
C LEU A 42 -23.28 20.10 -27.60
N GLN A 43 -23.06 19.10 -28.45
CA GLN A 43 -21.89 18.22 -28.37
C GLN A 43 -20.59 19.00 -28.55
N GLN A 44 -20.50 19.83 -29.60
CA GLN A 44 -19.33 20.67 -29.87
C GLN A 44 -19.05 21.65 -28.72
N ARG A 45 -20.11 22.20 -28.11
CA ARG A 45 -20.01 23.11 -26.96
C ARG A 45 -19.86 22.38 -25.61
N GLN A 46 -19.73 21.06 -25.62
CA GLN A 46 -19.55 20.22 -24.42
C GLN A 46 -20.67 20.41 -23.39
N LYS A 47 -21.91 20.64 -23.87
CA LYS A 47 -23.14 20.83 -23.06
C LYS A 47 -23.98 19.56 -22.93
N LEU A 48 -23.40 18.40 -23.24
CA LEU A 48 -24.01 17.10 -23.06
C LEU A 48 -23.35 16.37 -21.89
N CYS A 49 -24.12 15.55 -21.17
CA CYS A 49 -23.59 14.68 -20.15
C CYS A 49 -22.52 13.77 -20.76
N ARG A 50 -21.32 13.76 -20.19
CA ARG A 50 -20.20 12.95 -20.70
C ARG A 50 -20.44 11.44 -20.65
N VAL A 51 -21.45 10.98 -19.88
CA VAL A 51 -21.79 9.56 -19.72
C VAL A 51 -22.94 9.16 -20.65
N CYS A 52 -24.13 9.74 -20.46
CA CYS A 52 -25.30 9.34 -21.25
C CYS A 52 -25.51 10.18 -22.52
N GLY A 53 -24.93 11.39 -22.62
CA GLY A 53 -25.12 12.32 -23.72
C GLY A 53 -26.34 13.24 -23.58
N ARG A 54 -27.06 13.22 -22.47
CA ARG A 54 -28.23 14.08 -22.24
C ARG A 54 -27.82 15.56 -22.24
N PRO A 55 -28.58 16.47 -22.89
CA PRO A 55 -28.39 17.90 -22.71
C PRO A 55 -28.41 18.30 -21.24
N LEU A 56 -27.42 19.10 -20.84
CA LEU A 56 -27.22 19.53 -19.46
C LEU A 56 -27.93 20.86 -19.19
N SER A 57 -28.50 20.97 -17.99
CA SER A 57 -28.91 22.26 -17.44
C SER A 57 -27.70 23.11 -17.05
N LEU A 58 -27.90 24.41 -16.85
CA LEU A 58 -26.82 25.33 -16.44
C LEU A 58 -26.10 24.86 -15.15
N ALA A 59 -26.84 24.30 -14.19
CA ALA A 59 -26.29 23.78 -12.94
C ALA A 59 -25.41 22.53 -13.13
N GLU A 60 -25.66 21.74 -14.19
CA GLU A 60 -24.92 20.50 -14.47
C GLU A 60 -23.67 20.74 -15.36
N LEU A 61 -23.57 21.91 -15.99
CA LEU A 61 -22.46 22.25 -16.89
C LEU A 61 -21.07 22.19 -16.23
N PRO A 62 -20.85 22.65 -14.97
CA PRO A 62 -19.52 22.60 -14.35
C PRO A 62 -18.99 21.17 -14.21
N ALA A 63 -19.84 20.22 -13.79
CA ALA A 63 -19.48 18.81 -13.61
C ALA A 63 -19.55 18.00 -14.91
N ARG A 64 -20.22 18.54 -15.94
CA ARG A 64 -20.51 17.86 -17.22
C ARG A 64 -21.19 16.50 -17.07
N LEU A 65 -22.01 16.37 -16.04
CA LEU A 65 -22.70 15.14 -15.65
C LEU A 65 -24.14 15.47 -15.29
N CYS A 66 -25.08 14.68 -15.78
CA CYS A 66 -26.48 14.84 -15.39
C CYS A 66 -26.77 14.25 -14.01
N ALA A 67 -27.87 14.69 -13.38
CA ALA A 67 -28.26 14.27 -12.04
C ALA A 67 -28.66 12.78 -11.89
N THR A 68 -28.72 12.01 -12.99
CA THR A 68 -29.03 10.58 -12.95
C THR A 68 -27.97 9.80 -12.16
N LEU A 69 -28.40 8.96 -11.22
CA LEU A 69 -27.50 8.23 -10.32
C LEU A 69 -26.43 7.41 -11.05
N ASP A 70 -26.78 6.76 -12.16
CA ASP A 70 -25.82 5.97 -12.94
C ASP A 70 -24.71 6.84 -13.56
N CYS A 71 -25.08 8.04 -14.05
CA CYS A 71 -24.13 9.00 -14.59
C CYS A 71 -23.24 9.58 -13.50
N GLN A 72 -23.80 9.87 -12.32
CA GLN A 72 -23.04 10.35 -11.15
C GLN A 72 -22.03 9.29 -10.67
N ARG A 73 -22.46 8.02 -10.54
CA ARG A 73 -21.59 6.90 -10.17
C ARG A 73 -20.45 6.68 -11.17
N ALA A 74 -20.78 6.65 -12.47
CA ALA A 74 -19.78 6.54 -13.52
C ALA A 74 -18.78 7.72 -13.49
N GLY A 75 -19.29 8.93 -13.24
CA GLY A 75 -18.46 10.13 -13.10
C GLY A 75 -17.49 10.07 -11.93
N LEU A 76 -17.94 9.58 -10.76
CA LEU A 76 -17.11 9.40 -9.58
C LEU A 76 -16.05 8.30 -9.80
N ALA A 77 -16.43 7.19 -10.44
CA ALA A 77 -15.51 6.10 -10.77
C ALA A 77 -14.40 6.57 -11.74
N ASP A 78 -14.76 7.33 -12.76
CA ASP A 78 -13.80 7.93 -13.69
C ASP A 78 -12.87 8.94 -12.99
N PHE A 79 -13.42 9.82 -12.16
CA PHE A 79 -12.60 10.75 -11.38
C PHE A 79 -11.61 10.00 -10.46
N SER A 80 -12.07 8.97 -9.77
CA SER A 80 -11.24 8.15 -8.88
C SER A 80 -10.11 7.45 -9.65
N ARG A 81 -10.40 6.95 -10.85
CA ARG A 81 -9.41 6.36 -11.76
C ARG A 81 -8.35 7.39 -12.18
N GLN A 82 -8.77 8.57 -12.62
CA GLN A 82 -7.84 9.64 -13.03
C GLN A 82 -6.96 10.11 -11.87
N VAL A 83 -7.51 10.22 -10.66
CA VAL A 83 -6.73 10.55 -9.46
C VAL A 83 -5.71 9.45 -9.16
N ALA A 84 -6.10 8.18 -9.25
CA ALA A 84 -5.21 7.04 -9.05
C ALA A 84 -4.08 7.01 -10.09
N GLU A 85 -4.39 7.20 -11.38
CA GLU A 85 -3.42 7.27 -12.47
C GLU A 85 -2.43 8.42 -12.28
N ARG A 86 -2.90 9.62 -11.91
CA ARG A 86 -2.04 10.77 -11.61
C ARG A 86 -1.13 10.51 -10.42
N LYS A 87 -1.67 9.90 -9.34
CA LYS A 87 -0.88 9.53 -8.17
C LYS A 87 0.19 8.51 -8.55
N GLN A 88 -0.15 7.50 -9.34
CA GLN A 88 0.78 6.48 -9.81
C GLN A 88 1.88 7.08 -10.70
N ALA A 89 1.53 7.96 -11.64
CA ALA A 89 2.50 8.64 -12.49
C ALA A 89 3.47 9.50 -11.68
N ARG A 90 2.96 10.24 -10.68
CA ARG A 90 3.79 11.04 -9.77
C ARG A 90 4.74 10.16 -8.94
N THR A 91 4.24 9.08 -8.34
CA THR A 91 5.07 8.15 -7.56
C THR A 91 6.14 7.51 -8.43
N LYS A 92 5.79 7.10 -9.66
CA LYS A 92 6.73 6.52 -10.62
C LYS A 92 7.86 7.49 -10.95
N ALA A 93 7.53 8.75 -11.27
CA ALA A 93 8.53 9.78 -11.58
C ALA A 93 9.48 10.05 -10.39
N LEU A 94 8.96 10.04 -9.15
CA LEU A 94 9.78 10.17 -7.95
C LEU A 94 10.75 8.99 -7.81
N ILE A 95 10.27 7.76 -7.98
CA ILE A 95 11.11 6.55 -7.94
C ILE A 95 12.22 6.62 -8.99
N GLU A 96 11.89 6.99 -10.22
CA GLU A 96 12.87 7.12 -11.31
C GLU A 96 13.94 8.17 -10.99
N GLN A 97 13.53 9.31 -10.42
CA GLN A 97 14.45 10.36 -9.98
C GLN A 97 15.40 9.88 -8.87
N GLU A 98 14.88 9.20 -7.86
CA GLU A 98 15.68 8.69 -6.73
C GLU A 98 16.67 7.61 -7.17
N ILE A 99 16.26 6.71 -8.08
CA ILE A 99 17.15 5.71 -8.66
C ILE A 99 18.25 6.38 -9.50
N ALA A 100 17.92 7.41 -10.28
CA ALA A 100 18.90 8.16 -11.04
C ALA A 100 19.94 8.85 -10.13
N GLN A 101 19.48 9.44 -9.02
CA GLN A 101 20.37 10.03 -8.01
C GLN A 101 21.26 9.00 -7.34
N ALA A 102 20.72 7.84 -6.96
CA ALA A 102 21.50 6.74 -6.40
C ALA A 102 22.55 6.21 -7.39
N THR A 103 22.21 6.16 -8.68
CA THR A 103 23.13 5.77 -9.76
C THR A 103 24.25 6.78 -9.93
N GLN A 104 23.94 8.08 -9.95
CA GLN A 104 24.95 9.12 -10.04
C GLN A 104 25.90 9.09 -8.84
N LEU A 105 25.36 8.95 -7.61
CA LEU A 105 26.16 8.85 -6.40
C LEU A 105 27.08 7.63 -6.41
N HIS A 106 26.57 6.48 -6.86
CA HIS A 106 27.37 5.27 -7.03
C HIS A 106 28.54 5.49 -7.99
N GLN A 107 28.29 6.06 -9.17
CA GLN A 107 29.33 6.34 -10.16
C GLN A 107 30.41 7.30 -9.63
N GLN A 108 29.98 8.37 -8.93
CA GLN A 108 30.89 9.33 -8.30
C GLN A 108 31.80 8.64 -7.28
N LEU A 109 31.22 7.86 -6.36
CA LEU A 109 32.00 7.17 -5.34
C LEU A 109 32.91 6.08 -5.92
N MET A 110 32.48 5.35 -6.95
CA MET A 110 33.36 4.38 -7.62
C MET A 110 34.57 5.07 -8.25
N SER A 111 34.39 6.26 -8.84
CA SER A 111 35.47 7.08 -9.38
C SER A 111 36.40 7.60 -8.27
N ASP A 112 35.84 8.24 -7.24
CA ASP A 112 36.60 8.90 -6.18
C ASP A 112 37.46 7.94 -5.36
N PHE A 113 36.96 6.72 -5.12
CA PHE A 113 37.69 5.68 -4.38
C PHE A 113 38.54 4.77 -5.27
N GLY A 114 38.61 5.01 -6.59
CA GLY A 114 39.45 4.24 -7.51
C GLY A 114 38.98 2.79 -7.70
N PHE A 115 37.70 2.49 -7.47
CA PHE A 115 37.13 1.18 -7.73
C PHE A 115 36.93 0.99 -9.25
N GLY A 116 38.00 0.61 -9.95
CA GLY A 116 38.02 0.44 -11.41
C GLY A 116 37.17 -0.71 -11.99
N LYS A 117 36.31 -1.34 -11.18
CA LYS A 117 35.36 -2.39 -11.59
C LYS A 117 34.00 -2.15 -10.89
N PRO A 118 33.14 -1.26 -11.42
CA PRO A 118 31.82 -0.98 -10.84
C PRO A 118 30.95 -2.22 -10.68
N GLU A 119 31.15 -3.25 -11.51
CA GLU A 119 30.43 -4.52 -11.45
C GLU A 119 30.76 -5.33 -10.19
N ALA A 120 31.91 -5.06 -9.55
CA ALA A 120 32.25 -5.65 -8.26
C ALA A 120 31.43 -5.07 -7.10
N PHE A 121 30.80 -3.90 -7.30
CA PHE A 121 29.95 -3.23 -6.31
C PHE A 121 28.60 -2.87 -6.95
N PRO A 122 27.75 -3.87 -7.26
CA PRO A 122 26.45 -3.59 -7.85
C PRO A 122 25.63 -2.65 -6.95
N LEU A 123 24.99 -1.66 -7.58
CA LEU A 123 24.03 -0.77 -6.91
C LEU A 123 22.77 -1.55 -6.55
N VAL A 124 22.41 -1.53 -5.27
CA VAL A 124 21.15 -2.09 -4.75
C VAL A 124 20.37 -0.97 -4.07
N VAL A 125 19.27 -0.57 -4.69
CA VAL A 125 18.38 0.46 -4.13
C VAL A 125 17.34 -0.20 -3.21
N VAL A 126 17.35 0.20 -1.95
CA VAL A 126 16.38 -0.25 -0.92
C VAL A 126 15.40 0.87 -0.61
N PRO A 127 14.15 0.55 -0.21
CA PRO A 127 13.17 1.59 0.09
C PRO A 127 13.53 2.32 1.39
N ALA A 128 13.59 3.64 1.37
CA ALA A 128 13.77 4.45 2.57
C ALA A 128 12.44 4.61 3.32
N PHE A 129 12.52 4.57 4.65
CA PHE A 129 11.44 5.01 5.51
C PHE A 129 11.64 6.49 5.87
N THR A 130 10.73 7.36 5.42
CA THR A 130 10.87 8.83 5.49
C THR A 130 9.82 9.52 6.36
N ALA A 131 8.97 8.75 7.07
CA ALA A 131 7.95 9.35 7.93
C ALA A 131 8.56 10.12 9.10
N LYS A 132 7.78 11.02 9.69
CA LYS A 132 8.24 11.87 10.80
C LYS A 132 8.22 11.13 12.13
N LEU A 133 9.20 11.43 12.98
CA LEU A 133 9.21 10.95 14.36
C LEU A 133 8.33 11.85 15.25
N VAL A 134 7.21 11.31 15.73
CA VAL A 134 6.19 12.04 16.50
C VAL A 134 6.07 11.51 17.92
N ASN A 135 5.47 12.29 18.83
CA ASN A 135 5.13 11.80 20.17
C ASN A 135 4.12 10.65 20.06
N LEU A 136 4.36 9.56 20.78
CA LEU A 136 3.49 8.39 20.77
C LEU A 136 2.15 8.74 21.45
N PRO A 137 1.02 8.82 20.71
CA PRO A 137 -0.25 9.20 21.30
C PRO A 137 -0.75 8.15 22.29
N GLN A 138 -1.32 8.60 23.41
CA GLN A 138 -1.83 7.71 24.47
C GLN A 138 -2.89 6.72 23.95
N ARG A 139 -3.68 7.11 22.94
CA ARG A 139 -4.64 6.22 22.27
C ARG A 139 -3.97 4.97 21.67
N ARG A 140 -2.79 5.12 21.04
CA ARG A 140 -2.05 4.01 20.42
C ARG A 140 -1.49 3.08 21.49
N ARG A 141 -0.97 3.65 22.59
CA ARG A 141 -0.51 2.87 23.77
C ARG A 141 -1.64 2.02 24.35
N ARG A 142 -2.85 2.58 24.47
CA ARG A 142 -4.03 1.84 24.94
C ARG A 142 -4.41 0.73 23.97
N ALA A 143 -4.51 1.02 22.67
CA ALA A 143 -4.81 0.02 21.65
C ALA A 143 -3.82 -1.15 21.67
N PHE A 144 -2.51 -0.87 21.75
CA PHE A 144 -1.48 -1.90 21.84
C PHE A 144 -1.59 -2.73 23.13
N ARG A 145 -1.79 -2.09 24.28
CA ARG A 145 -2.01 -2.80 25.55
C ARG A 145 -3.18 -3.77 25.44
N ASP A 146 -4.30 -3.32 24.89
CA ASP A 146 -5.51 -4.12 24.77
C ASP A 146 -5.27 -5.30 23.80
N HIS A 147 -4.55 -5.07 22.69
CA HIS A 147 -4.11 -6.12 21.76
C HIS A 147 -3.23 -7.18 22.43
N VAL A 148 -2.15 -6.78 23.12
CA VAL A 148 -1.25 -7.73 23.80
C VAL A 148 -1.97 -8.49 24.92
N THR A 149 -2.87 -7.82 25.66
CA THR A 149 -3.70 -8.48 26.68
C THR A 149 -4.55 -9.59 26.07
N ALA A 150 -5.17 -9.33 24.92
CA ALA A 150 -5.96 -10.33 24.20
C ALA A 150 -5.09 -11.50 23.70
N LEU A 151 -3.88 -11.23 23.19
CA LEU A 151 -2.95 -12.28 22.77
C LEU A 151 -2.46 -13.14 23.93
N ILE A 152 -2.17 -12.53 25.08
CA ILE A 152 -1.75 -13.24 26.29
C ILE A 152 -2.87 -14.19 26.75
N ALA A 153 -4.12 -13.72 26.80
CA ALA A 153 -5.26 -14.57 27.13
C ALA A 153 -5.40 -15.75 26.16
N GLN A 154 -5.33 -15.50 24.85
CA GLN A 154 -5.42 -16.54 23.82
C GLN A 154 -4.24 -17.53 23.86
N SER A 155 -3.04 -17.07 24.22
CA SER A 155 -1.85 -17.93 24.29
C SER A 155 -1.89 -18.94 25.43
N ALA A 156 -2.74 -18.73 26.44
CA ALA A 156 -2.95 -19.67 27.54
C ALA A 156 -3.87 -20.84 27.17
N GLU A 157 -4.69 -20.70 26.13
CA GLU A 157 -5.50 -21.81 25.63
C GLU A 157 -4.64 -22.82 24.86
N PRO A 158 -4.89 -24.13 25.02
CA PRO A 158 -4.26 -25.15 24.17
C PRO A 158 -4.55 -24.83 22.70
N ALA A 159 -3.55 -25.04 21.85
CA ALA A 159 -3.64 -24.70 20.44
C ALA A 159 -4.84 -25.43 19.78
N LYS A 160 -5.94 -24.71 19.57
CA LYS A 160 -6.95 -25.12 18.59
C LYS A 160 -6.30 -25.04 17.22
N THR A 161 -6.64 -26.00 16.36
CA THR A 161 -6.10 -26.28 15.01
C THR A 161 -5.48 -25.03 14.34
N PRO A 162 -4.25 -25.11 13.80
CA PRO A 162 -3.53 -23.95 13.29
C PRO A 162 -4.41 -23.16 12.31
N SER A 163 -4.64 -21.88 12.63
CA SER A 163 -5.46 -20.99 11.80
C SER A 163 -4.84 -20.85 10.41
N ALA A 164 -5.68 -20.64 9.39
CA ALA A 164 -5.26 -20.48 7.99
C ALA A 164 -4.22 -19.36 7.75
N ARG A 165 -4.06 -18.42 8.70
CA ARG A 165 -2.99 -17.41 8.67
C ARG A 165 -1.58 -17.99 8.87
N ASN A 166 -1.43 -19.08 9.62
CA ASN A 166 -0.13 -19.73 9.83
C ASN A 166 0.41 -20.40 8.55
N ARG A 167 -0.48 -20.92 7.69
CA ARG A 167 -0.08 -21.60 6.44
C ARG A 167 0.58 -20.67 5.41
N GLN A 168 0.38 -19.36 5.52
CA GLN A 168 1.01 -18.39 4.61
C GLN A 168 2.46 -18.03 5.02
N ASN A 169 2.80 -18.21 6.30
CA ASN A 169 4.17 -18.06 6.82
C ASN A 169 4.99 -19.36 6.74
N GLU A 170 4.35 -20.50 6.47
CA GLU A 170 5.00 -21.77 6.08
C GLU A 170 5.33 -21.78 4.57
N SER A 171 5.82 -20.66 4.04
CA SER A 171 6.47 -20.66 2.73
C SER A 171 7.75 -21.48 2.86
N SER A 172 8.01 -22.35 1.88
CA SER A 172 9.19 -23.22 1.78
C SER A 172 10.45 -22.56 2.33
N PRO A 173 11.31 -23.28 3.08
CA PRO A 173 12.50 -22.68 3.68
C PRO A 173 13.33 -22.02 2.58
N VAL A 174 13.34 -20.68 2.57
CA VAL A 174 14.33 -19.92 1.82
C VAL A 174 15.67 -20.41 2.37
N PRO A 175 16.59 -20.94 1.53
CA PRO A 175 17.88 -21.40 2.00
C PRO A 175 18.53 -20.31 2.85
N GLU A 176 18.91 -20.67 4.07
CA GLU A 176 19.61 -19.77 4.97
C GLU A 176 20.85 -19.24 4.23
N PRO A 177 20.99 -17.92 4.06
CA PRO A 177 22.11 -17.37 3.30
C PRO A 177 23.42 -17.71 3.98
N ALA A 178 24.47 -17.91 3.18
CA ALA A 178 25.84 -18.03 3.67
C ALA A 178 26.17 -16.86 4.62
N SER A 179 27.00 -17.12 5.63
CA SER A 179 27.23 -16.18 6.74
C SER A 179 27.74 -14.81 6.28
N ASN A 180 28.59 -14.77 5.26
CA ASN A 180 29.09 -13.56 4.60
C ASN A 180 27.95 -12.74 3.93
N VAL A 181 27.05 -13.39 3.19
CA VAL A 181 25.88 -12.75 2.57
C VAL A 181 24.93 -12.20 3.65
N ARG A 182 24.71 -12.97 4.71
CA ARG A 182 23.85 -12.57 5.84
C ARG A 182 24.33 -11.31 6.54
N ALA A 183 25.65 -11.18 6.73
CA ALA A 183 26.23 -9.98 7.33
C ALA A 183 25.98 -8.74 6.46
N VAL A 184 26.17 -8.86 5.15
CA VAL A 184 25.90 -7.77 4.18
C VAL A 184 24.42 -7.40 4.16
N LEU A 185 23.52 -8.40 4.14
CA LEU A 185 22.07 -8.18 4.22
C LEU A 185 21.67 -7.44 5.52
N GLY A 186 22.29 -7.79 6.65
CA GLY A 186 22.06 -7.10 7.93
C GLY A 186 22.45 -5.62 7.88
N MET A 187 23.61 -5.29 7.30
CA MET A 187 24.05 -3.91 7.09
C MET A 187 23.10 -3.18 6.13
N ALA A 188 22.75 -3.78 5.00
CA ALA A 188 21.86 -3.20 4.01
C ALA A 188 20.44 -2.94 4.55
N CYS A 189 19.92 -3.83 5.40
CA CYS A 189 18.66 -3.62 6.11
C CYS A 189 18.68 -2.36 7.00
N SER A 190 19.84 -1.99 7.57
CA SER A 190 19.92 -0.79 8.40
C SER A 190 19.79 0.51 7.59
N CYS A 191 20.15 0.49 6.29
CA CYS A 191 20.06 1.66 5.41
C CYS A 191 18.62 2.14 5.20
N CYS A 192 17.65 1.22 5.18
CA CYS A 192 16.24 1.55 4.92
C CYS A 192 15.52 2.23 6.11
N LYS A 193 16.14 2.23 7.30
CA LYS A 193 15.55 2.72 8.55
C LYS A 193 14.16 2.15 8.84
N GLY A 194 13.94 0.86 8.57
CA GLY A 194 12.73 0.16 9.01
C GLY A 194 11.50 0.32 8.11
N ARG A 195 11.65 0.38 6.78
CA ARG A 195 10.49 0.42 5.85
C ARG A 195 9.50 -0.72 6.10
N CYS A 196 9.98 -1.92 6.41
CA CYS A 196 9.14 -3.08 6.72
C CYS A 196 8.24 -2.90 7.96
N CYS A 197 8.53 -1.90 8.81
CA CYS A 197 7.72 -1.56 9.98
C CYS A 197 6.48 -0.73 9.63
N GLU A 198 6.37 -0.18 8.42
CA GLU A 198 5.28 0.73 8.00
C GLU A 198 3.89 0.16 8.31
N SER A 199 3.62 -1.10 7.97
CA SER A 199 2.30 -1.71 8.16
C SER A 199 2.09 -2.36 9.54
N GLY A 200 3.02 -2.18 10.49
CA GLY A 200 2.95 -2.84 11.79
C GLY A 200 1.95 -2.20 12.75
N GLY A 201 1.61 -0.93 12.54
CA GLY A 201 0.59 -0.19 13.30
C GLY A 201 0.68 -0.38 14.82
N ASP A 202 -0.49 -0.51 15.45
CA ASP A 202 -0.64 -0.64 16.90
C ASP A 202 -0.62 -2.11 17.38
N HIS A 203 -0.38 -3.06 16.48
CA HIS A 203 -0.31 -4.49 16.81
C HIS A 203 1.10 -5.06 16.64
N ALA A 204 2.01 -4.33 16.00
CA ALA A 204 3.43 -4.68 15.79
C ALA A 204 3.65 -6.06 15.17
N TYR A 205 2.71 -6.50 14.31
CA TYR A 205 2.63 -7.86 13.78
C TYR A 205 2.61 -8.99 14.83
N LEU A 206 2.48 -8.67 16.12
CA LEU A 206 2.42 -9.67 17.18
C LEU A 206 1.16 -10.51 17.04
N ASP A 207 1.32 -11.82 17.19
CA ASP A 207 0.27 -12.82 17.16
C ASP A 207 0.40 -13.79 18.34
N VAL A 208 -0.55 -14.72 18.45
CA VAL A 208 -0.59 -15.69 19.55
C VAL A 208 0.68 -16.54 19.59
N GLU A 209 1.23 -16.89 18.44
CA GLU A 209 2.43 -17.74 18.35
C GLU A 209 3.68 -16.99 18.84
N THR A 210 3.80 -15.71 18.49
CA THR A 210 4.86 -14.84 19.01
C THR A 210 4.85 -14.83 20.55
N LEU A 211 3.66 -14.66 21.16
CA LEU A 211 3.52 -14.64 22.61
C LEU A 211 3.73 -16.02 23.25
N ARG A 212 3.30 -17.11 22.60
CA ARG A 212 3.61 -18.48 23.06
C ARG A 212 5.11 -18.72 23.09
N ARG A 213 5.81 -18.41 22.00
CA ARG A 213 7.27 -18.56 21.92
C ARG A 213 7.97 -17.75 23.02
N TYR A 214 7.58 -16.50 23.22
CA TYR A 214 8.13 -15.66 24.28
C TYR A 214 7.89 -16.27 25.67
N ARG A 215 6.67 -16.70 25.97
CA ARG A 215 6.32 -17.32 27.26
C ARG A 215 7.04 -18.64 27.51
N THR A 216 7.26 -19.45 26.47
CA THR A 216 8.05 -20.68 26.57
C THR A 216 9.51 -20.38 26.92
N ALA A 217 10.07 -19.30 26.39
CA ALA A 217 11.43 -18.84 26.71
C ALA A 217 11.53 -18.17 28.09
N HIS A 218 10.42 -17.71 28.65
CA HIS A 218 10.33 -17.00 29.93
C HIS A 218 9.26 -17.63 30.86
N PRO A 219 9.40 -18.92 31.25
CA PRO A 219 8.39 -19.65 32.01
C PRO A 219 8.14 -19.07 33.41
N GLU A 220 9.09 -18.30 33.95
CA GLU A 220 9.00 -17.64 35.25
C GLU A 220 8.07 -16.42 35.27
N GLN A 221 7.76 -15.85 34.11
CA GLN A 221 6.96 -14.62 34.01
C GLN A 221 5.46 -14.90 34.07
N ARG A 222 4.75 -14.14 34.91
CA ARG A 222 3.27 -14.18 34.94
C ARG A 222 2.71 -13.38 33.76
N PRO A 223 1.45 -13.59 33.35
CA PRO A 223 0.81 -12.84 32.27
C PRO A 223 0.97 -11.31 32.36
N ARG A 224 0.90 -10.75 33.57
CA ARG A 224 1.09 -9.31 33.79
C ARG A 224 2.54 -8.85 33.55
N ASP A 225 3.51 -9.71 33.84
CA ASP A 225 4.94 -9.43 33.70
C ASP A 225 5.32 -9.44 32.21
N VAL A 226 4.73 -10.37 31.44
CA VAL A 226 4.83 -10.39 29.97
C VAL A 226 4.26 -9.11 29.36
N LEU A 227 3.06 -8.69 29.79
CA LEU A 227 2.47 -7.44 29.31
C LEU A 227 3.38 -6.23 29.62
N ALA A 228 3.89 -6.15 30.85
CA ALA A 228 4.81 -5.09 31.26
C ALA A 228 6.08 -5.10 30.38
N ALA A 229 6.69 -6.27 30.16
CA ALA A 229 7.87 -6.41 29.32
C ALA A 229 7.69 -5.83 27.91
N TYR A 230 6.51 -6.00 27.28
CA TYR A 230 6.21 -5.38 25.98
C TYR A 230 5.92 -3.89 26.08
N LEU A 231 5.18 -3.43 27.10
CA LEU A 231 4.85 -2.02 27.28
C LEU A 231 6.09 -1.17 27.60
N ASP A 232 7.05 -1.73 28.34
CA ASP A 232 8.29 -1.06 28.72
C ASP A 232 9.20 -0.77 27.51
N ARG A 233 8.98 -1.46 26.39
CA ARG A 233 9.67 -1.17 25.11
C ARG A 233 9.05 -0.01 24.34
N LEU A 234 7.92 0.55 24.79
CA LEU A 234 7.29 1.70 24.14
C LEU A 234 7.96 3.01 24.55
N GLY A 235 8.74 3.57 23.63
CA GLY A 235 9.35 4.88 23.79
C GLY A 235 8.34 6.03 23.78
N PRO A 236 8.79 7.25 24.15
CA PRO A 236 7.95 8.45 24.11
C PRO A 236 7.66 8.92 22.69
N ARG A 237 8.47 8.52 21.71
CA ARG A 237 8.36 8.93 20.31
C ARG A 237 8.46 7.73 19.38
N THR A 238 7.61 7.74 18.34
CA THR A 238 7.53 6.68 17.32
C THR A 238 7.33 7.31 15.96
N TYR A 239 7.74 6.63 14.90
CA TYR A 239 7.45 7.09 13.55
C TYR A 239 5.95 7.12 13.27
N GLU A 240 5.49 8.22 12.67
CA GLU A 240 4.10 8.43 12.28
C GLU A 240 3.65 7.36 11.29
N GLY A 241 2.45 6.80 11.51
CA GLY A 241 1.87 5.77 10.64
C GLY A 241 2.59 4.43 10.65
N SER A 242 3.65 4.23 11.46
CA SER A 242 4.45 3.00 11.50
C SER A 242 4.10 2.11 12.70
N CYS A 243 4.76 0.94 12.77
CA CYS A 243 4.78 0.06 13.93
C CYS A 243 5.07 0.84 15.23
N ILE A 244 4.34 0.51 16.29
CA ILE A 244 4.46 1.18 17.60
C ILE A 244 5.84 1.02 18.26
N PHE A 245 6.64 0.02 17.86
CA PHE A 245 8.02 -0.16 18.31
C PHE A 245 9.07 0.49 17.42
N HIS A 246 8.66 1.17 16.35
CA HIS A 246 9.57 1.85 15.43
C HIS A 246 9.93 3.25 15.95
N GLN A 247 11.14 3.36 16.51
CA GLN A 247 11.70 4.55 17.14
C GLN A 247 12.89 5.10 16.34
N GLY A 248 13.44 6.24 16.75
CA GLY A 248 14.51 6.92 16.01
C GLY A 248 15.82 6.11 15.88
N ASP A 249 16.06 5.18 16.81
CA ASP A 249 17.17 4.24 16.84
C ASP A 249 16.82 2.85 16.28
N GLY A 250 15.61 2.68 15.74
CA GLY A 250 15.14 1.46 15.11
C GLY A 250 14.04 0.75 15.90
N CYS A 251 14.04 -0.58 15.89
CA CYS A 251 13.03 -1.37 16.57
C CYS A 251 13.41 -1.56 18.05
N ALA A 252 12.56 -1.11 18.96
CA ALA A 252 12.78 -1.23 20.41
C ALA A 252 12.64 -2.66 20.97
N LEU A 253 12.14 -3.60 20.16
CA LEU A 253 12.09 -5.01 20.52
C LEU A 253 13.41 -5.71 20.19
N SER A 254 13.85 -6.57 21.11
CA SER A 254 14.88 -7.58 20.83
C SER A 254 14.32 -8.67 19.90
N ARG A 255 15.20 -9.44 19.24
CA ARG A 255 14.80 -10.41 18.20
C ARG A 255 13.85 -11.50 18.73
N ASP A 256 14.04 -11.94 19.96
CA ASP A 256 13.20 -12.90 20.67
C ASP A 256 11.76 -12.41 20.87
N MET A 257 11.58 -11.09 21.09
CA MET A 257 10.27 -10.46 21.30
C MET A 257 9.52 -10.13 20.00
N ARG A 258 10.25 -10.03 18.87
CA ARG A 258 9.71 -9.65 17.56
C ARG A 258 8.83 -10.75 16.97
N ALA A 259 7.79 -10.36 16.22
CA ALA A 259 7.03 -11.32 15.41
C ALA A 259 7.94 -12.06 14.42
N GLU A 260 7.57 -13.28 14.03
CA GLU A 260 8.37 -14.10 13.13
C GLU A 260 8.63 -13.41 11.78
N ILE A 261 7.61 -12.74 11.25
CA ILE A 261 7.74 -11.94 10.02
C ILE A 261 8.83 -10.87 10.14
N CYS A 262 8.97 -10.24 11.30
CA CYS A 262 10.00 -9.22 11.52
C CYS A 262 11.42 -9.80 11.56
N ASN A 263 11.58 -11.08 11.91
CA ASN A 263 12.88 -11.75 11.98
C ASN A 263 13.36 -12.27 10.63
N ARG A 264 12.43 -12.56 9.70
CA ARG A 264 12.73 -13.19 8.40
C ARG A 264 12.59 -12.26 7.21
N HIS A 265 11.97 -11.09 7.37
CA HIS A 265 11.65 -10.22 6.25
C HIS A 265 12.89 -9.56 5.63
N TYR A 266 13.01 -9.70 4.31
CA TYR A 266 13.84 -8.87 3.45
C TYR A 266 12.96 -8.20 2.39
N CYS A 267 13.29 -6.95 2.03
CA CYS A 267 12.59 -6.30 0.93
C CYS A 267 12.97 -6.96 -0.41
N LYS A 268 12.18 -6.73 -1.46
CA LYS A 268 12.39 -7.33 -2.79
C LYS A 268 13.82 -7.12 -3.32
N ALA A 269 14.39 -5.94 -3.11
CA ALA A 269 15.75 -5.63 -3.55
C ALA A 269 16.80 -6.51 -2.84
N LEU A 270 16.66 -6.72 -1.53
CA LEU A 270 17.57 -7.55 -0.75
C LEU A 270 17.39 -9.06 -1.04
N LEU A 271 16.16 -9.51 -1.28
CA LEU A 271 15.92 -10.88 -1.74
C LEU A 271 16.56 -11.13 -3.11
N SER A 272 16.42 -10.19 -4.05
CA SER A 272 17.07 -10.29 -5.36
C SER A 272 18.60 -10.26 -5.24
N PHE A 273 19.15 -9.42 -4.35
CA PHE A 273 20.58 -9.42 -4.07
C PHE A 273 21.04 -10.76 -3.49
N GLN A 274 20.32 -11.32 -2.50
CA GLN A 274 20.64 -12.62 -1.90
C GLN A 274 20.69 -13.75 -2.95
N GLN A 275 19.73 -13.76 -3.88
CA GLN A 275 19.65 -14.78 -4.94
C GLN A 275 20.80 -14.69 -5.95
N ASN A 276 21.33 -13.49 -6.17
CA ASN A 276 22.40 -13.22 -7.13
C ASN A 276 23.78 -13.10 -6.47
N ALA A 277 23.86 -13.19 -5.14
CA ALA A 277 25.11 -13.08 -4.41
C ALA A 277 26.04 -14.26 -4.75
N PRO A 278 27.35 -14.04 -4.87
CA PRO A 278 28.29 -15.10 -5.18
C PRO A 278 28.28 -16.15 -4.06
N ALA A 279 28.23 -17.44 -4.43
CA ALA A 279 28.23 -18.55 -3.47
C ALA A 279 29.57 -18.66 -2.71
N VAL A 280 30.67 -18.19 -3.31
CA VAL A 280 32.03 -18.21 -2.76
C VAL A 280 32.71 -16.87 -3.06
N GLY A 281 33.48 -16.37 -2.10
CA GLY A 281 34.27 -15.14 -2.24
C GLY A 281 33.69 -13.93 -1.50
N THR A 282 34.24 -12.76 -1.82
CA THR A 282 33.83 -11.49 -1.22
C THR A 282 32.45 -11.09 -1.72
N VAL A 283 31.56 -10.75 -0.79
CA VAL A 283 30.23 -10.20 -1.08
C VAL A 283 30.30 -8.70 -0.93
N SER A 284 30.13 -7.98 -2.05
CA SER A 284 30.20 -6.52 -2.11
C SER A 284 29.03 -5.98 -2.91
N ALA A 285 28.50 -4.84 -2.45
CA ALA A 285 27.44 -4.09 -3.12
C ALA A 285 27.40 -2.67 -2.56
N PHE A 286 26.87 -1.75 -3.35
CA PHE A 286 26.58 -0.39 -2.92
C PHE A 286 25.09 -0.28 -2.61
N PHE A 287 24.74 -0.10 -1.33
CA PHE A 287 23.34 0.02 -0.91
C PHE A 287 22.94 1.48 -0.77
N ALA A 288 21.92 1.89 -1.52
CA ALA A 288 21.35 3.22 -1.43
C ALA A 288 19.90 3.13 -0.96
N ALA A 289 19.52 3.93 0.04
CA ALA A 289 18.13 4.06 0.45
C ALA A 289 17.48 5.21 -0.32
N ALA A 290 16.36 4.93 -0.98
CA ALA A 290 15.63 5.88 -1.83
C ALA A 290 14.18 6.03 -1.36
N ASP A 291 13.63 7.25 -1.36
CA ASP A 291 12.21 7.43 -1.08
C ASP A 291 11.38 6.97 -2.29
N LEU A 292 10.91 5.73 -2.24
CA LEU A 292 10.07 5.16 -3.30
C LEU A 292 8.62 5.68 -3.26
N GLY A 293 8.35 6.70 -2.44
CA GLY A 293 7.03 7.28 -2.22
C GLY A 293 6.13 6.43 -1.31
N ALA A 294 4.90 6.92 -1.14
CA ALA A 294 3.83 6.12 -0.58
C ALA A 294 3.28 5.19 -1.68
N VAL A 295 3.42 3.88 -1.47
CA VAL A 295 2.78 2.85 -2.31
C VAL A 295 1.27 2.88 -2.06
#